data_AF-A0A667XRM7-F1
#
_entry.id   AF-A0A667XRM7-F1
#
_cell.length_a   1.000
_cell.length_b   1.000
_cell.length_c   1.000
_cell.angle_alpha   90.00
_cell.angle_beta   90.00
_cell.angle_gamma   90.00
#
_symmetry.space_group_name_H-M   'P 1'
#
loop_
_entity.id
_entity.type
_entity.pdbx_description
1 polymer ?
#
loop_
_entity_poly.entity_id
_entity_poly.type
_entity_poly.pdbx_seq_one_letter_code
_entity_poly.pdbx_strand_id
1 'polypeptide(L)'
;MPLFGNTFSPKKIPPRKSASLSSLHTLDRSTREVELGLEYGSPMMNIGGQSLKFEDGHWILSETTAESHLLEKELEEVKNHHRRKK
;
A
#
# COMPACT_ATOMS: atom_id res chain seq x y z
N MET A 1 28.45 -31.61 -24.97
CA MET A 1 27.01 -31.43 -24.74
C MET A 1 26.61 -32.43 -23.67
N PRO A 2 26.37 -32.04 -22.41
CA PRO A 2 25.69 -32.99 -21.53
C PRO A 2 24.31 -33.27 -22.12
N LEU A 3 23.84 -34.48 -21.91
CA LEU A 3 22.59 -35.05 -22.42
C LEU A 3 21.42 -34.49 -21.58
N PHE A 4 21.40 -33.14 -21.48
CA PHE A 4 20.84 -32.30 -20.43
C PHE A 4 19.36 -32.57 -20.14
N GLY A 5 19.05 -32.59 -18.85
CA GLY A 5 17.71 -32.42 -18.34
C GLY A 5 17.73 -31.96 -16.89
N ASN A 6 18.36 -30.82 -16.57
CA ASN A 6 17.96 -30.12 -15.36
C ASN A 6 16.63 -29.44 -15.68
N THR A 7 15.54 -30.21 -15.58
CA THR A 7 14.18 -29.71 -15.72
C THR A 7 14.05 -28.54 -14.76
N PHE A 8 13.78 -27.34 -15.31
CA PHE A 8 13.41 -26.19 -14.51
C PHE A 8 12.18 -26.58 -13.67
N SER A 9 12.42 -26.96 -12.42
CA SER A 9 11.41 -27.33 -11.44
C SER A 9 11.31 -26.18 -10.45
N PRO A 10 10.58 -25.11 -10.79
CA PRO A 10 10.43 -23.98 -9.87
C PRO A 10 9.88 -24.52 -8.55
N LYS A 11 10.52 -24.11 -7.45
CA LYS A 11 10.08 -24.47 -6.10
C LYS A 11 8.62 -24.03 -5.92
N LYS A 12 7.86 -24.75 -5.08
CA LYS A 12 6.49 -24.36 -4.73
C LYS A 12 6.51 -22.93 -4.21
N ILE A 13 5.79 -22.06 -4.89
CA ILE A 13 5.65 -20.66 -4.48
C ILE A 13 4.88 -20.66 -3.15
N PRO A 14 5.34 -19.92 -2.13
CA PRO A 14 4.61 -19.82 -0.87
C PRO A 14 3.17 -19.32 -1.10
N PRO A 15 2.22 -19.68 -0.22
CA PRO A 15 0.86 -19.18 -0.31
C PRO A 15 0.84 -17.66 -0.40
N ARG A 16 0.06 -17.11 -1.34
CA ARG A 16 -0.13 -15.66 -1.42
C ARG A 16 -0.83 -15.19 -0.15
N LYS A 17 -0.40 -14.03 0.36
CA LYS A 17 -1.04 -13.38 1.52
C LYS A 17 -2.39 -12.75 1.15
N SER A 18 -2.58 -12.39 -0.11
CA SER A 18 -3.84 -11.89 -0.65
C SER A 18 -4.57 -13.01 -1.40
N ALA A 19 -5.90 -13.02 -1.28
CA ALA A 19 -6.73 -13.89 -2.07
C ALA A 19 -6.62 -13.52 -3.56
N SER A 20 -6.74 -14.52 -4.44
CA SER A 20 -6.82 -14.25 -5.87
C SER A 20 -8.15 -13.61 -6.19
N LEU A 21 -8.17 -12.51 -6.95
CA LEU A 21 -9.44 -11.94 -7.44
C LEU A 21 -10.16 -12.88 -8.44
N SER A 22 -9.47 -13.91 -8.95
CA SER A 22 -10.09 -14.95 -9.78
C SER A 22 -11.02 -15.88 -8.99
N SER A 23 -10.93 -15.93 -7.66
CA SER A 23 -11.82 -16.71 -6.78
C SER A 23 -12.88 -15.86 -6.07
N LEU A 24 -13.20 -14.66 -6.56
CA LEU A 24 -14.25 -13.82 -5.93
C LEU A 24 -15.64 -14.46 -5.90
N HIS A 25 -15.91 -15.39 -6.81
CA HIS A 25 -17.17 -16.13 -6.86
C HIS A 25 -17.30 -17.19 -5.76
N THR A 26 -16.21 -17.55 -5.06
CA THR A 26 -16.26 -18.51 -3.94
C THR A 26 -16.52 -17.84 -2.59
N LEU A 27 -16.40 -16.51 -2.51
CA LEU A 27 -16.75 -15.74 -1.31
C LEU A 27 -18.27 -15.67 -1.17
N ASP A 28 -18.75 -15.71 0.06
CA ASP A 28 -20.14 -15.45 0.35
C ASP A 28 -20.50 -14.00 -0.03
N ARG A 29 -21.78 -13.78 -0.34
CA ARG A 29 -22.27 -12.49 -0.83
C ARG A 29 -21.96 -11.35 0.15
N SER A 30 -22.18 -11.55 1.45
CA SER A 30 -21.97 -10.53 2.48
C SER A 30 -20.52 -10.10 2.54
N THR A 31 -19.58 -11.05 2.58
CA THR A 31 -18.14 -10.73 2.63
C THR A 31 -17.70 -9.99 1.38
N ARG A 32 -18.18 -10.42 0.19
CA ARG A 32 -17.87 -9.72 -1.07
C ARG A 32 -18.37 -8.28 -1.10
N GLU A 33 -19.58 -8.03 -0.58
CA GLU A 33 -20.16 -6.68 -0.54
C GLU A 33 -19.44 -5.78 0.46
N VAL A 34 -19.00 -6.32 1.61
CA VAL A 34 -18.24 -5.55 2.61
C VAL A 34 -16.81 -5.25 2.12
N GLU A 35 -16.12 -6.22 1.52
CA GLU A 35 -14.71 -6.06 1.16
C GLU A 35 -14.48 -5.37 -0.18
N LEU A 36 -15.43 -5.48 -1.12
CA LEU A 36 -15.26 -5.05 -2.51
C LEU A 36 -16.51 -4.39 -3.10
N GLY A 37 -17.58 -4.26 -2.32
CA GLY A 37 -18.79 -3.58 -2.75
C GLY A 37 -18.64 -2.06 -2.66
N LEU A 38 -19.70 -1.37 -3.06
CA LEU A 38 -19.76 0.09 -3.04
C LEU A 38 -19.67 0.65 -1.60
N GLU A 39 -20.07 -0.15 -0.60
CA GLU A 39 -20.02 0.20 0.82
C GLU A 39 -18.58 0.22 1.39
N TYR A 40 -17.59 -0.31 0.68
CA TYR A 40 -16.18 -0.32 1.13
C TYR A 40 -15.60 1.10 1.28
N GLY A 41 -16.19 2.08 0.58
CA GLY A 41 -15.79 3.48 0.63
C GLY A 41 -14.73 3.86 -0.42
N SER A 42 -14.18 5.06 -0.27
CA SER A 42 -13.21 5.62 -1.23
C SER A 42 -11.93 4.79 -1.30
N PRO A 43 -11.37 4.53 -2.49
CA PRO A 43 -10.10 3.83 -2.63
C PRO A 43 -8.97 4.47 -1.82
N MET A 44 -8.19 3.63 -1.15
CA MET A 44 -6.99 4.03 -0.42
C MET A 44 -5.78 3.22 -0.90
N MET A 45 -4.60 3.81 -0.79
CA MET A 45 -3.35 3.20 -1.27
C MET A 45 -2.17 3.56 -0.37
N ASN A 46 -1.31 2.60 -0.05
CA ASN A 46 -0.04 2.86 0.65
C ASN A 46 1.14 2.63 -0.30
N ILE A 47 1.93 3.67 -0.56
CA ILE A 47 3.17 3.59 -1.34
C ILE A 47 4.28 4.28 -0.56
N GLY A 48 5.40 3.57 -0.36
CA GLY A 48 6.58 4.16 0.27
C GLY A 48 6.33 4.67 1.69
N GLY A 49 5.38 4.07 2.42
CA GLY A 49 4.99 4.51 3.76
C GLY A 49 3.98 5.66 3.77
N GLN A 50 3.68 6.25 2.61
CA GLN A 50 2.66 7.29 2.47
C GLN A 50 1.31 6.66 2.18
N SER A 51 0.28 7.06 2.93
CA SER A 51 -1.09 6.63 2.68
C SER A 51 -1.84 7.71 1.90
N LEU A 52 -2.46 7.33 0.78
CA LEU A 52 -3.23 8.18 -0.12
C LEU A 52 -4.70 7.77 -0.14
N LYS A 53 -5.59 8.75 -0.20
CA LYS A 53 -7.03 8.61 -0.37
C LYS A 53 -7.46 9.19 -1.71
N PHE A 54 -8.40 8.54 -2.39
CA PHE A 54 -8.97 9.06 -3.64
C PHE A 54 -10.21 9.91 -3.35
N GLU A 55 -10.14 11.19 -3.67
CA GLU A 55 -11.20 12.17 -3.45
C GLU A 55 -11.28 13.11 -4.66
N ASP A 56 -12.49 13.42 -5.13
CA ASP A 56 -12.74 14.38 -6.22
C ASP A 56 -11.89 14.16 -7.50
N GLY A 57 -11.63 12.90 -7.85
CA GLY A 57 -10.86 12.55 -9.06
C GLY A 57 -9.34 12.58 -8.88
N HIS A 58 -8.84 12.86 -7.67
CA HIS A 58 -7.42 13.02 -7.39
C HIS A 58 -6.96 12.14 -6.21
N TRP A 59 -5.68 11.77 -6.22
CA TRP A 59 -5.05 11.12 -5.07
C TRP A 59 -4.49 12.18 -4.12
N ILE A 60 -4.99 12.19 -2.88
CA ILE A 60 -4.60 13.14 -1.84
C ILE A 60 -3.86 12.37 -0.74
N LEU A 61 -2.84 12.96 -0.14
CA LEU A 61 -2.25 12.41 1.07
C LEU A 61 -3.31 12.32 2.16
N SER A 62 -3.39 11.18 2.84
CA SER A 62 -4.19 11.05 4.05
C SER A 62 -3.77 12.10 5.08
N GLU A 63 -4.73 12.57 5.87
CA GLU A 63 -4.51 13.61 6.90
C GLU A 63 -3.34 13.25 7.81
N THR A 64 -3.28 12.00 8.29
CA THR A 64 -2.17 11.50 9.11
C THR A 64 -0.80 11.59 8.41
N THR A 65 -0.73 11.26 7.12
CA THR A 65 0.54 11.35 6.37
C THR A 65 0.91 12.82 6.13
N ALA A 66 -0.07 13.67 5.82
CA ALA A 66 0.14 15.10 5.62
C ALA A 66 0.65 15.78 6.91
N GLU A 67 0.04 15.48 8.06
CA GLU A 67 0.48 15.97 9.38
C GLU A 67 1.91 15.54 9.70
N SER A 68 2.27 14.28 9.41
CA SER A 68 3.63 13.77 9.66
C SER A 68 4.70 14.55 8.88
N HIS A 69 4.44 14.85 7.60
CA HIS A 69 5.36 15.64 6.78
C HIS A 69 5.47 17.09 7.26
N LEU A 70 4.37 17.68 7.76
CA LEU A 70 4.40 19.04 8.31
C LEU A 70 5.24 19.09 9.60
N LEU A 71 5.04 18.14 10.51
CA LEU A 71 5.81 18.04 11.74
C LEU A 71 7.31 17.83 11.47
N GLU A 72 7.66 16.99 10.49
CA GLU A 72 9.07 16.77 10.09
C GLU A 72 9.71 18.06 9.57
N LYS A 73 8.97 18.82 8.76
CA LYS A 73 9.43 20.12 8.25
C LYS A 73 9.67 21.13 9.37
N GLU A 74 8.70 21.28 10.29
CA GLU A 74 8.83 22.18 11.44
C GLU A 74 10.04 21.81 12.31
N LEU A 75 10.27 20.51 12.56
CA LEU A 75 11.41 20.03 13.31
C LEU A 75 12.74 20.39 12.64
N GLU A 76 12.84 20.21 11.32
CA GLU A 76 14.06 20.54 10.57
C GLU A 76 14.30 22.07 10.52
N GLU A 77 13.25 22.88 10.45
CA GLU A 77 13.34 24.34 10.58
C GLU A 77 13.86 24.77 11.96
N VAL A 78 13.32 24.18 13.03
CA VAL A 78 13.76 24.45 14.41
C VAL A 78 15.23 24.09 14.59
N LYS A 79 15.66 22.92 14.11
CA LYS A 79 17.05 22.46 14.16
C LYS A 79 18.00 23.37 13.39
N ASN A 80 17.60 23.82 12.21
CA ASN A 80 18.37 24.78 11.40
C ASN A 80 18.52 26.13 12.10
N HIS A 81 17.48 26.61 12.79
CA HIS A 81 17.54 27.83 13.58
C HIS A 81 18.54 27.74 14.74
N HIS A 82 18.52 26.61 15.48
CA HIS A 82 19.48 26.36 16.55
C HIS A 82 20.91 26.27 16.02
N ARG A 83 21.12 25.67 14.84
CA ARG A 83 22.44 25.58 14.21
C ARG A 83 23.00 26.94 13.80
N ARG A 84 22.14 27.87 13.36
CA ARG A 84 22.54 29.24 12.96
C ARG A 84 22.90 30.16 14.13
N LYS A 85 22.46 29.81 15.34
CA LYS A 85 22.70 30.59 16.56
C LYS A 85 23.94 30.14 17.35
N LYS A 86 24.66 29.12 16.88
CA LYS A 86 25.94 28.64 17.41
C LYS A 86 27.06 29.07 16.49
#